data_AF-A0AAU1X1B9-F1
#
_entry.id   AF-A0AAU1X1B9-F1
#
_cell.length_a   1.000
_cell.length_b   1.000
_cell.length_c   1.000
_cell.angle_alpha   90.00
_cell.angle_beta   90.00
_cell.angle_gamma   90.00
#
_symmetry.space_group_name_H-M   'P 1'
#
loop_
_entity.id
_entity.type
_entity.pdbx_description
1 polymer ?
#
loop_
_entity_poly.entity_id
_entity_poly.type
_entity_poly.pdbx_seq_one_letter_code
_entity_poly.pdbx_strand_id
1 'polypeptide(L)'
;MSSSYYVLCLSHDPAIVSTEHQTPGDAAETVRTGGALHPGCDLVIERVSGGPVEIGCPPAGSRGSGPQCYHRDVKWTDVEWLRLLLRAHSSADPNVADAVQRGRFACWPKERLHRLRGSLGIEDEARERS
;
A
#
# COMPACT_ATOMS: atom_id res chain seq x y z
N MET A 1 -0.51 -0.44 24.13
CA MET A 1 -0.53 -1.32 22.94
C MET A 1 0.61 -0.89 22.03
N SER A 2 1.50 -1.80 21.66
CA SER A 2 2.56 -1.54 20.68
C SER A 2 1.99 -1.60 19.25
N SER A 3 2.64 -0.91 18.32
CA SER A 3 2.34 -0.96 16.89
C SER A 3 3.53 -1.62 16.19
N SER A 4 3.27 -2.56 15.27
CA SER A 4 4.28 -3.06 14.34
C SER A 4 4.13 -2.36 12.99
N TYR A 5 5.27 -2.10 12.35
CA TYR A 5 5.35 -1.43 11.06
C TYR A 5 6.12 -2.31 10.08
N TYR A 6 5.43 -2.94 9.14
CA TYR A 6 6.02 -3.82 8.14
C TYR A 6 6.29 -3.03 6.86
N VAL A 7 7.53 -3.02 6.39
CA VAL A 7 7.86 -2.47 5.08
C VAL A 7 7.60 -3.56 4.04
N LEU A 8 6.67 -3.29 3.13
CA LEU A 8 6.28 -4.22 2.08
C LEU A 8 6.93 -3.82 0.75
N CYS A 9 7.43 -4.81 0.02
CA CYS A 9 7.97 -4.65 -1.32
C CYS A 9 6.95 -5.04 -2.38
N LEU A 10 6.47 -4.04 -3.13
CA LEU A 10 5.47 -4.14 -4.20
C LEU A 10 6.08 -4.28 -5.59
N SER A 11 7.41 -4.40 -5.69
CA SER A 11 8.05 -4.91 -6.91
C SER A 11 7.82 -6.42 -7.08
N HIS A 12 7.35 -7.11 -6.04
CA HIS A 12 6.88 -8.49 -6.08
C HIS A 12 5.35 -8.54 -6.20
N ASP A 13 4.87 -9.67 -6.72
CA ASP A 13 3.45 -9.96 -6.88
C ASP A 13 3.17 -11.40 -6.40
N PRO A 14 2.53 -11.60 -5.21
CA PRO A 14 2.05 -10.59 -4.27
C PRO A 14 3.19 -9.81 -3.58
N ALA A 15 2.83 -8.74 -2.89
CA ALA A 15 3.76 -8.00 -2.03
C ALA A 15 4.40 -8.93 -0.99
N ILE A 16 5.70 -8.74 -0.72
CA ILE A 16 6.41 -9.47 0.33
C ILE A 16 6.82 -8.53 1.45
N VAL A 17 6.87 -9.05 2.68
CA VAL A 17 7.47 -8.33 3.81
C VAL A 17 8.98 -8.26 3.60
N SER A 18 9.52 -7.06 3.55
CA SER A 18 10.96 -6.82 3.45
C SER A 18 11.61 -6.75 4.82
N THR A 19 11.03 -5.95 5.73
CA THR A 19 11.53 -5.78 7.09
C THR A 19 10.43 -5.29 8.02
N GLU A 20 10.66 -5.36 9.33
CA GLU A 20 9.75 -4.91 10.38
C GLU A 20 10.43 -3.87 11.26
N HIS A 21 9.67 -2.86 11.67
CA HIS A 21 10.08 -1.85 12.65
C HIS A 21 9.04 -1.71 13.77
N GLN A 22 9.49 -1.20 14.91
CA GLN A 22 8.65 -0.89 16.06
C GLN A 22 8.24 0.59 16.11
N THR A 23 8.81 1.43 15.24
CA THR A 23 8.48 2.84 15.14
C THR A 23 8.12 3.23 13.69
N PRO A 24 7.20 4.19 13.50
CA PRO A 24 6.86 4.66 12.16
C PRO A 24 8.02 5.44 11.53
N GLY A 25 8.89 6.04 12.34
CA GLY A 25 10.04 6.82 11.87
C GLY A 25 11.08 5.95 11.18
N ASP A 26 11.40 4.81 11.77
CA ASP A 26 12.37 3.86 11.20
C ASP A 26 11.82 3.22 9.93
N ALA A 27 10.53 2.84 9.91
CA ALA A 27 9.88 2.33 8.71
C ALA A 27 9.86 3.37 7.57
N ALA A 28 9.57 4.63 7.89
CA ALA A 28 9.62 5.71 6.92
C ALA A 28 11.03 5.94 6.37
N GLU A 29 12.07 5.80 7.20
CA GLU A 29 13.46 5.92 6.77
C GLU A 29 13.90 4.77 5.86
N THR A 30 13.52 3.53 6.19
CA THR A 30 13.76 2.38 5.31
C THR A 30 13.12 2.58 3.95
N VAL A 31 11.88 3.06 3.92
CA VAL A 31 11.23 3.33 2.64
C VAL A 31 11.87 4.50 1.90
N ARG A 32 12.33 5.56 2.59
CA ARG A 32 13.08 6.68 1.99
C ARG A 32 14.37 6.25 1.32
N THR A 33 15.10 5.34 1.94
CA THR A 33 16.41 4.89 1.48
C THR A 33 16.35 3.67 0.58
N GLY A 34 15.19 2.99 0.51
CA GLY A 34 15.02 1.68 -0.12
C GLY A 34 15.59 0.52 0.71
N GLY A 35 16.23 0.83 1.86
CA GLY A 35 17.04 -0.12 2.61
C GLY A 35 18.20 -0.71 1.80
N ALA A 36 19.00 -1.58 2.43
CA ALA A 36 20.12 -2.24 1.76
C ALA A 36 19.69 -3.28 0.70
N LEU A 37 18.47 -3.81 0.82
CA LEU A 37 18.00 -4.96 0.02
C LEU A 37 17.08 -4.59 -1.14
N HIS A 38 16.49 -3.39 -1.14
CA HIS A 38 15.51 -2.99 -2.14
C HIS A 38 15.77 -1.58 -2.71
N PRO A 39 17.00 -1.26 -3.13
CA PRO A 39 17.30 0.03 -3.75
C PRO A 39 16.43 0.19 -5.01
N GLY A 40 15.52 1.16 -4.96
CA GLY A 40 14.65 1.50 -6.07
C GLY A 40 13.40 0.64 -6.24
N CYS A 41 13.05 -0.28 -5.33
CA CYS A 41 11.75 -0.96 -5.38
C CYS A 41 10.57 -0.02 -5.02
N ASP A 42 9.35 -0.40 -5.41
CA ASP A 42 8.14 0.24 -4.89
C ASP A 42 7.87 -0.30 -3.49
N LEU A 43 8.02 0.53 -2.47
CA LEU A 43 7.82 0.15 -1.08
C LEU A 43 6.58 0.84 -0.50
N VAL A 44 5.95 0.21 0.50
CA VAL A 44 4.95 0.83 1.40
C VAL A 44 5.18 0.38 2.82
N ILE A 45 4.45 0.98 3.75
CA ILE A 45 4.44 0.55 5.15
C ILE A 45 3.05 0.04 5.47
N GLU A 46 2.94 -1.15 6.04
CA GLU A 46 1.73 -1.62 6.70
C GLU A 46 1.88 -1.40 8.21
N ARG A 47 0.88 -0.77 8.82
CA ARG A 47 0.81 -0.58 10.27
C ARG A 47 -0.24 -1.52 10.84
N VAL A 48 0.18 -2.31 11.82
CA VAL A 48 -0.70 -3.19 12.60
C VAL A 48 -0.65 -2.75 14.05
N SER A 49 -1.76 -2.21 14.56
CA SER A 49 -1.79 -1.62 15.90
C SER A 49 -3.13 -1.79 16.60
N GLY A 50 -3.49 -3.00 17.04
CA GLY A 50 -4.65 -3.28 17.91
C GLY A 50 -6.01 -2.67 17.48
N GLY A 51 -6.10 -2.20 16.24
CA GLY A 51 -7.10 -1.33 15.65
C GLY A 51 -6.98 -1.42 14.13
N PRO A 52 -7.55 -0.49 13.34
CA PRO A 52 -7.56 -0.60 11.89
C PRO A 52 -6.15 -0.73 11.31
N VAL A 53 -5.99 -1.65 10.35
CA VAL A 53 -4.75 -1.79 9.59
C VAL A 53 -4.67 -0.62 8.61
N GLU A 54 -3.51 0.02 8.53
CA GLU A 54 -3.29 1.16 7.65
C GLU A 54 -2.10 0.89 6.73
N ILE A 55 -2.19 1.36 5.48
CA ILE A 55 -1.06 1.38 4.55
C ILE A 55 -0.56 2.82 4.41
N GLY A 56 0.71 3.01 4.70
CA GLY A 56 1.46 4.24 4.50
C GLY A 56 1.94 4.35 3.06
N CYS A 57 1.39 5.31 2.31
CA CYS A 57 1.97 5.78 1.07
C CYS A 57 3.23 6.59 1.38
N PRO A 58 4.41 6.21 0.87
CA PRO A 58 5.63 6.91 1.27
C PRO A 58 5.85 8.25 0.54
N PRO A 59 6.76 9.09 1.08
CA PRO A 59 7.05 10.43 0.56
C PRO A 59 7.40 10.48 -0.93
N ALA A 60 7.18 11.64 -1.55
CA ALA A 60 7.71 11.95 -2.86
C ALA A 60 9.26 11.91 -2.82
N GLY A 61 9.88 11.24 -3.80
CA GLY A 61 11.33 11.12 -3.89
C GLY A 61 11.96 9.95 -3.12
N SER A 62 11.19 9.18 -2.36
CA SER A 62 11.66 7.98 -1.65
C SER A 62 11.81 6.74 -2.55
N ARG A 63 11.67 6.85 -3.88
CA ARG A 63 11.43 5.69 -4.75
C ARG A 63 12.24 5.75 -6.02
N GLY A 64 12.80 4.61 -6.41
CA GLY A 64 13.34 4.40 -7.77
C GLY A 64 12.30 3.80 -8.74
N SER A 65 11.23 3.17 -8.23
CA SER A 65 10.13 2.59 -9.02
C SER A 65 8.79 2.68 -8.28
N GLY A 66 7.68 2.49 -9.02
CA GLY A 66 6.32 2.64 -8.50
C GLY A 66 5.65 3.95 -8.93
N PRO A 67 4.38 4.18 -8.52
CA PRO A 67 3.65 5.38 -8.93
C PRO A 67 4.22 6.66 -8.32
N GLN A 68 4.10 7.77 -9.06
CA GLN A 68 4.44 9.09 -8.56
C GLN A 68 3.49 9.50 -7.43
N CYS A 69 4.07 9.86 -6.30
CA CYS A 69 3.38 10.40 -5.14
C CYS A 69 3.79 11.87 -4.96
N TYR A 70 2.90 12.69 -4.41
CA TYR A 70 3.14 14.13 -4.17
C TYR A 70 3.21 14.48 -2.68
N HIS A 71 3.12 13.49 -1.79
CA HIS A 71 3.12 13.72 -0.36
C HIS A 71 4.55 13.99 0.15
N ARG A 72 4.70 14.94 1.08
CA ARG A 72 6.00 15.22 1.71
C ARG A 72 6.39 14.21 2.79
N ASP A 73 5.39 13.60 3.40
CA ASP A 73 5.51 12.63 4.49
C ASP A 73 4.69 11.38 4.18
N VAL A 74 4.87 10.34 4.99
CA VAL A 74 4.02 9.14 4.91
C VAL A 74 2.56 9.53 5.11
N LYS A 75 1.71 9.14 4.15
CA LYS A 75 0.24 9.28 4.27
C LYS A 75 -0.39 7.93 4.50
N TRP A 76 -0.96 7.77 5.70
CA TRP A 76 -1.69 6.59 6.12
C TRP A 76 -3.08 6.55 5.49
N THR A 77 -3.49 5.37 5.05
CA THR A 77 -4.82 5.10 4.51
C THR A 77 -5.28 3.76 5.06
N ASP A 78 -6.50 3.72 5.60
CA ASP A 78 -7.13 2.49 6.08
C ASP A 78 -7.23 1.45 4.94
N VAL A 79 -6.95 0.17 5.25
CA VAL A 79 -7.09 -0.92 4.29
C VAL A 79 -8.50 -1.03 3.71
N GLU A 80 -9.56 -0.69 4.46
CA GLU A 80 -10.94 -0.76 3.97
C GLU A 80 -11.18 0.22 2.82
N TRP A 81 -10.60 1.42 2.89
CA TRP A 81 -10.68 2.39 1.78
C TRP A 81 -9.92 1.92 0.54
N LEU A 82 -8.78 1.24 0.73
CA LEU A 82 -7.99 0.68 -0.37
C LEU A 82 -8.68 -0.53 -1.02
N ARG A 83 -9.36 -1.36 -0.23
CA ARG A 83 -10.23 -2.44 -0.72
C ARG A 83 -11.37 -1.88 -1.57
N LEU A 84 -12.05 -0.85 -1.07
CA LEU A 84 -13.13 -0.18 -1.80
C LEU A 84 -12.62 0.39 -3.12
N LEU A 85 -11.46 1.05 -3.11
CA LEU A 85 -10.85 1.60 -4.32
C LEU A 85 -10.48 0.51 -5.33
N LEU A 86 -9.95 -0.63 -4.89
CA LEU A 86 -9.65 -1.76 -5.78
C LEU A 86 -10.93 -2.32 -6.44
N ARG A 87 -12.02 -2.43 -5.67
CA ARG A 87 -13.34 -2.82 -6.21
C ARG A 87 -13.84 -1.78 -7.21
N ALA A 88 -13.70 -0.48 -6.91
CA ALA A 88 -14.08 0.60 -7.81
C ALA A 88 -13.30 0.55 -9.14
N HIS A 89 -11.99 0.28 -9.09
CA HIS A 89 -11.14 0.06 -10.27
C HIS A 89 -11.52 -1.15 -11.13
N SER A 90 -12.36 -2.04 -10.61
CA SER A 90 -12.82 -3.26 -11.30
C SER A 90 -14.32 -3.22 -11.60
N SER A 91 -14.99 -2.10 -11.29
CA SER A 91 -16.40 -1.93 -11.55
C SER A 91 -16.68 -1.77 -13.04
N ALA A 92 -17.76 -2.38 -13.52
CA ALA A 92 -18.30 -2.16 -14.87
C ALA A 92 -19.29 -0.98 -14.92
N ASP A 93 -19.63 -0.36 -13.76
CA ASP A 93 -20.52 0.79 -13.70
C ASP A 93 -19.79 2.04 -14.25
N PRO A 94 -20.32 2.70 -15.30
CA PRO A 94 -19.68 3.87 -15.90
C PRO A 94 -19.57 5.06 -14.94
N ASN A 95 -20.50 5.23 -13.99
CA ASN A 95 -20.43 6.31 -13.01
C ASN A 95 -19.29 6.08 -12.02
N VAL A 96 -19.05 4.83 -11.63
CA VAL A 96 -17.93 4.47 -10.76
C VAL A 96 -16.61 4.64 -11.51
N ALA A 97 -16.52 4.21 -12.76
CA ALA A 97 -15.32 4.40 -13.58
C ALA A 97 -14.97 5.90 -13.74
N ASP A 98 -15.96 6.74 -14.02
CA ASP A 98 -15.80 8.19 -14.12
C ASP A 98 -15.41 8.83 -12.76
N ALA A 99 -15.98 8.35 -11.65
CA ALA A 99 -15.57 8.81 -10.32
C ALA A 99 -14.11 8.45 -10.00
N VAL A 100 -13.67 7.23 -10.32
CA VAL A 100 -12.28 6.80 -10.15
C VAL A 100 -11.32 7.65 -10.99
N GLN A 101 -11.67 7.92 -12.25
CA GLN A 101 -10.87 8.75 -13.14
C GLN A 101 -10.76 10.20 -12.62
N ARG A 102 -11.85 10.78 -12.11
CA ARG A 102 -11.86 12.13 -11.53
C ARG A 102 -11.15 12.22 -10.18
N GLY A 103 -11.17 11.16 -9.37
CA GLY A 103 -10.59 11.12 -8.04
C GLY A 103 -9.06 11.21 -8.00
N ARG A 104 -8.39 11.03 -9.14
CA ARG A 104 -6.92 11.17 -9.28
C ARG A 104 -6.13 10.42 -8.18
N PHE A 105 -6.48 9.15 -7.96
CA PHE A 105 -5.84 8.27 -6.98
C PHE A 105 -4.42 7.81 -7.40
N ALA A 106 -3.55 8.75 -7.79
CA ALA A 106 -2.24 8.49 -8.39
C ALA A 106 -1.31 7.64 -7.49
N CYS A 107 -1.46 7.74 -6.17
CA CYS A 107 -0.66 6.97 -5.21
C CYS A 107 -1.03 5.48 -5.18
N TRP A 108 -2.26 5.17 -5.59
CA TRP A 108 -2.91 3.87 -5.45
C TRP A 108 -3.50 3.41 -6.79
N PRO A 109 -2.68 3.24 -7.84
CA PRO A 109 -3.15 2.66 -9.10
C PRO A 109 -3.57 1.21 -8.89
N LYS A 110 -4.42 0.71 -9.79
CA LYS A 110 -5.01 -0.63 -9.73
C LYS A 110 -3.95 -1.72 -9.54
N GLU A 111 -2.84 -1.66 -10.28
CA GLU A 111 -1.76 -2.65 -10.24
C GLU A 111 -1.11 -2.71 -8.86
N ARG A 112 -0.93 -1.55 -8.21
CA ARG A 112 -0.36 -1.47 -6.87
C ARG A 112 -1.29 -2.07 -5.83
N LEU A 113 -2.58 -1.74 -5.92
CA LEU A 113 -3.61 -2.31 -5.04
C LEU A 113 -3.74 -3.83 -5.23
N HIS A 114 -3.60 -4.31 -6.46
CA HIS A 114 -3.61 -5.75 -6.75
C HIS A 114 -2.45 -6.48 -6.08
N ARG A 115 -1.23 -5.92 -6.08
CA ARG A 115 -0.08 -6.52 -5.39
C ARG A 115 -0.23 -6.50 -3.87
N LEU A 116 -0.99 -5.54 -3.32
CA LEU A 116 -1.33 -5.45 -1.89
C LEU A 116 -2.43 -6.42 -1.44
N ARG A 117 -2.97 -7.28 -2.31
CA ARG A 117 -4.14 -8.14 -1.99
C ARG A 117 -4.02 -8.97 -0.72
N GLY A 118 -2.81 -9.37 -0.30
CA GLY A 118 -2.57 -10.05 0.98
C GLY A 118 -2.87 -9.15 2.18
N SER A 119 -2.27 -7.95 2.23
CA SER A 119 -2.56 -6.91 3.22
C SER A 119 -4.00 -6.42 3.19
N LEU A 120 -4.59 -6.41 1.99
CA LEU A 120 -6.02 -6.11 1.82
C LEU A 120 -6.90 -7.31 2.18
N GLY A 121 -6.40 -8.45 2.67
CA GLY A 121 -7.23 -9.59 3.07
C GLY A 121 -8.10 -10.19 1.97
N ILE A 122 -7.79 -9.93 0.69
CA ILE A 122 -8.61 -10.38 -0.45
C ILE A 122 -8.24 -11.81 -0.89
N GLU A 123 -7.01 -12.25 -0.63
CA GLU A 123 -6.56 -13.62 -0.96
C GLU A 123 -7.21 -14.67 -0.05
N ASP A 124 -7.38 -14.38 1.25
CA ASP A 124 -8.00 -15.32 2.20
C ASP A 124 -9.51 -15.50 1.95
N GLU A 125 -10.24 -14.44 1.54
CA GLU A 125 -11.67 -14.56 1.24
C GLU A 125 -11.98 -15.51 0.06
N ALA A 126 -11.04 -15.71 -0.88
CA ALA A 126 -11.22 -16.65 -1.98
C ALA A 126 -11.09 -18.12 -1.53
N ARG A 127 -10.25 -18.37 -0.52
CA ARG A 127 -10.03 -19.69 0.09
C ARG A 127 -11.13 -20.07 1.08
N GLU A 128 -11.74 -19.10 1.75
CA GLU A 128 -12.85 -19.32 2.68
C GLU A 128 -14.21 -19.52 1.97
N ARG A 129 -14.30 -19.21 0.67
CA ARG A 129 -15.50 -19.40 -0.16
C ARG A 129 -15.46 -20.64 -1.06
N SER A 130 -14.40 -21.44 -0.99
CA SER A 130 -14.19 -22.65 -1.81
C SER A 130 -14.42 -23.94 -1.02
#